data_AF-A0A502IBJ8-F1
#
_entry.id   AF-A0A502IBJ8-F1
#
_cell.length_a   1.000
_cell.length_b   1.000
_cell.length_c   1.000
_cell.angle_alpha   90.00
_cell.angle_beta   90.00
_cell.angle_gamma   90.00
#
_symmetry.space_group_name_H-M   'P 1'
#
loop_
_entity.id
_entity.type
_entity.pdbx_description
1 polymer ?
#
loop_
_entity_poly.entity_id
_entity_poly.type
_entity_poly.pdbx_seq_one_letter_code
_entity_poly.pdbx_strand_id
1 'polypeptide(L)'
;MLASDSLELVERCYEQICSLLEKEELKSKFIDYVFADYQEEVVAEHDSDFFYQHLQKLQLVHCRKDFDQAVEDWYERKWTSSNRSSGFHSVLFSIVRRTIGMYEVRNKQELIKYVTQVLTNSNEYMKKWQSKGNRTKVMYFHYLDKLGIRNFKDIEALVESWLLENPLAFDEYQQAYYQRPIRRGRPNNVQLSRLIDQIERMKPVLNRTERERIRKIFYYYRNQLEIDDMVSKFLNYVEAKDRKDQNEEDDNDSLEEVFSREIQ
;
A
#
# COMPACT_ATOMS: atom_id res chain seq x y z
N MET A 1 -2.62 -20.29 -34.35
CA MET A 1 -3.37 -21.51 -33.95
C MET A 1 -4.73 -21.07 -33.50
N LEU A 2 -5.79 -21.44 -34.22
CA LEU A 2 -7.16 -20.96 -33.96
C LEU A 2 -7.65 -21.25 -32.54
N ALA A 3 -8.50 -20.39 -32.00
CA ALA A 3 -9.15 -20.61 -30.71
C ALA A 3 -10.11 -21.81 -30.78
N SER A 4 -10.15 -22.61 -29.71
CA SER A 4 -10.97 -23.81 -29.60
C SER A 4 -12.41 -23.50 -29.18
N ASP A 5 -12.61 -22.45 -28.37
CA ASP A 5 -13.91 -21.96 -27.95
C ASP A 5 -13.89 -20.42 -27.76
N SER A 6 -15.08 -19.83 -27.53
CA SER A 6 -15.23 -18.39 -27.34
C SER A 6 -14.55 -17.88 -26.08
N LEU A 7 -14.41 -18.70 -25.03
CA LEU A 7 -13.77 -18.33 -23.77
C LEU A 7 -12.25 -18.22 -23.94
N GLU A 8 -11.64 -19.13 -24.69
CA GLU A 8 -10.24 -19.06 -25.07
C GLU A 8 -9.96 -17.80 -25.89
N LEU A 9 -10.86 -17.45 -26.81
CA LEU A 9 -10.72 -16.24 -27.61
C LEU A 9 -10.80 -14.96 -26.75
N VAL A 10 -11.68 -14.94 -25.75
CA VAL A 10 -11.73 -13.86 -24.74
C VAL A 10 -10.46 -13.82 -23.89
N GLU A 11 -9.91 -14.96 -23.48
CA GLU A 11 -8.64 -15.02 -22.72
C GLU A 11 -7.48 -14.44 -23.54
N ARG A 12 -7.35 -14.83 -24.82
CA ARG A 12 -6.32 -14.30 -25.72
C ARG A 12 -6.45 -12.79 -25.90
N CYS A 13 -7.68 -12.29 -26.09
CA CYS A 13 -7.95 -10.85 -26.13
C CYS A 13 -7.48 -10.16 -24.85
N TYR A 14 -7.86 -10.70 -23.68
CA TYR A 14 -7.48 -10.15 -22.37
C TYR A 14 -5.95 -10.13 -22.18
N GLU A 15 -5.27 -11.22 -22.55
CA GLU A 15 -3.81 -11.33 -22.50
C GLU A 15 -3.14 -10.33 -23.45
N GLN A 16 -3.66 -10.13 -24.66
CA GLN A 16 -3.11 -9.17 -25.62
C GLN A 16 -3.24 -7.72 -25.14
N ILE A 17 -4.36 -7.36 -24.53
CA ILE A 17 -4.57 -6.00 -24.02
C ILE A 17 -3.60 -5.67 -22.87
N CYS A 18 -3.23 -6.67 -22.05
CA CYS A 18 -2.23 -6.51 -20.99
C CYS A 18 -2.52 -5.29 -20.06
N SER A 19 -3.75 -5.16 -19.55
CA SER A 19 -4.12 -4.06 -18.64
C SER A 19 -5.22 -4.46 -17.65
N LEU A 20 -5.43 -3.63 -16.62
CA LEU A 20 -6.67 -3.66 -15.84
C LEU A 20 -7.81 -3.18 -16.73
N LEU A 21 -8.92 -3.90 -16.75
CA LEU A 21 -10.09 -3.59 -17.57
C LEU A 21 -11.34 -3.79 -16.73
N GLU A 22 -12.30 -2.91 -16.92
CA GLU A 22 -13.67 -3.22 -16.50
C GLU A 22 -14.34 -4.17 -17.49
N LYS A 23 -15.37 -4.87 -17.02
CA LYS A 23 -16.13 -5.83 -17.82
C LYS A 23 -16.64 -5.23 -19.14
N GLU A 24 -17.21 -4.03 -19.06
CA GLU A 24 -17.78 -3.33 -20.23
C GLU A 24 -16.72 -2.87 -21.23
N GLU A 25 -15.52 -2.51 -20.74
CA GLU A 25 -14.38 -2.19 -21.60
C GLU A 25 -13.89 -3.44 -22.33
N LEU A 26 -13.82 -4.58 -21.63
CA LEU A 26 -13.43 -5.86 -22.23
C LEU A 26 -14.43 -6.29 -23.31
N LYS A 27 -15.74 -6.13 -23.09
CA LYS A 27 -16.76 -6.40 -24.12
C LYS A 27 -16.50 -5.62 -25.40
N SER A 28 -16.20 -4.34 -25.28
CA SER A 28 -15.95 -3.48 -26.44
C SER A 28 -14.66 -3.85 -27.17
N LYS A 29 -13.57 -4.02 -26.41
CA LYS A 29 -12.27 -4.42 -26.98
C LYS A 29 -12.26 -5.82 -27.56
N PHE A 30 -13.09 -6.72 -27.04
CA PHE A 30 -13.20 -8.08 -27.55
C PHE A 30 -13.70 -8.10 -29.00
N ILE A 31 -14.68 -7.25 -29.33
CA ILE A 31 -15.19 -7.15 -30.70
C ILE A 31 -14.12 -6.58 -31.62
N ASP A 32 -13.47 -5.49 -31.21
CA ASP A 32 -12.39 -4.88 -31.97
C ASP A 32 -11.27 -5.90 -32.25
N TYR A 33 -10.90 -6.68 -31.22
CA TYR A 33 -9.91 -7.76 -31.35
C TYR A 33 -10.34 -8.85 -32.34
N VAL A 34 -11.59 -9.31 -32.28
CA VAL A 34 -12.07 -10.40 -33.14
C VAL A 34 -12.07 -9.99 -34.61
N PHE A 35 -12.49 -8.77 -34.92
CA PHE A 35 -12.61 -8.28 -36.31
C PHE A 35 -11.38 -7.56 -36.85
N ALA A 36 -10.37 -7.30 -36.00
CA ALA A 36 -9.06 -6.80 -36.42
C ALA A 36 -8.01 -7.91 -36.33
N ASP A 37 -7.44 -8.10 -35.13
CA ASP A 37 -6.28 -8.97 -34.93
C ASP A 37 -6.58 -10.44 -35.24
N TYR A 38 -7.70 -10.97 -34.74
CA TYR A 38 -8.04 -12.38 -34.92
C TYR A 38 -8.45 -12.68 -36.37
N GLN A 39 -9.23 -11.79 -36.99
CA GLN A 39 -9.58 -11.92 -38.40
C GLN A 39 -8.33 -11.93 -39.29
N GLU A 40 -7.36 -11.05 -39.02
CA GLU A 40 -6.08 -11.05 -39.73
C GLU A 40 -5.31 -12.37 -39.53
N GLU A 41 -5.25 -12.92 -38.32
CA GLU A 41 -4.62 -14.23 -38.06
C GLU A 41 -5.28 -15.33 -38.89
N VAL A 42 -6.62 -15.41 -38.90
CA VAL A 42 -7.34 -16.45 -39.62
C VAL A 42 -7.17 -16.29 -41.13
N VAL A 43 -7.29 -15.08 -41.67
CA VAL A 43 -7.18 -14.82 -43.11
C VAL A 43 -5.75 -14.98 -43.62
N ALA A 44 -4.73 -14.80 -42.77
CA ALA A 44 -3.34 -15.06 -43.15
C ALA A 44 -3.06 -16.55 -43.39
N GLU A 45 -3.70 -17.45 -42.65
CA GLU A 45 -3.55 -18.91 -42.79
C GLU A 45 -4.64 -19.54 -43.67
N HIS A 46 -5.79 -18.87 -43.83
CA HIS A 46 -6.98 -19.35 -44.53
C HIS A 46 -7.61 -18.25 -45.42
N ASP A 47 -8.94 -18.09 -45.38
CA ASP A 47 -9.68 -17.07 -46.12
C ASP A 47 -10.80 -16.45 -45.26
N SER A 48 -11.46 -15.42 -45.79
CA SER A 48 -12.54 -14.72 -45.09
C SER A 48 -13.77 -15.61 -44.84
N ASP A 49 -14.06 -16.53 -45.75
CA ASP A 49 -15.22 -17.41 -45.63
C ASP A 49 -15.02 -18.39 -44.47
N PHE A 50 -13.81 -18.90 -44.31
CA PHE A 50 -13.40 -19.73 -43.19
C PHE A 50 -13.49 -18.97 -41.86
N PHE A 51 -13.14 -17.68 -41.82
CA PHE A 51 -13.30 -16.86 -40.61
C PHE A 51 -14.75 -16.84 -40.11
N TYR A 52 -15.73 -16.56 -40.99
CA TYR A 52 -17.14 -16.56 -40.60
C TYR A 52 -17.65 -17.96 -40.21
N GLN A 53 -17.20 -19.02 -40.90
CA GLN A 53 -17.50 -20.40 -40.50
C GLN A 53 -16.91 -20.75 -39.13
N HIS A 54 -15.73 -20.21 -38.83
CA HIS A 54 -15.08 -20.41 -37.55
C HIS A 54 -15.81 -19.66 -36.42
N LEU A 55 -16.20 -18.40 -36.62
CA LEU A 55 -17.08 -17.69 -35.69
C LEU A 55 -18.38 -18.44 -35.43
N GLN A 56 -18.93 -19.11 -36.45
CA GLN A 56 -20.09 -19.99 -36.29
C GLN A 56 -19.83 -21.19 -35.38
N LYS A 57 -18.66 -21.81 -35.47
CA LYS A 57 -18.25 -22.87 -34.54
C LYS A 57 -18.09 -22.36 -33.11
N LEU A 58 -17.60 -21.12 -32.95
CA LEU A 58 -17.44 -20.47 -31.65
C LEU A 58 -18.76 -19.89 -31.08
N GLN A 59 -19.88 -20.03 -31.80
CA GLN A 59 -21.19 -19.46 -31.45
C GLN A 59 -21.18 -17.91 -31.36
N LEU A 60 -20.34 -17.25 -32.16
CA LEU A 60 -20.22 -15.78 -32.25
C LEU A 60 -20.82 -15.26 -33.56
N VAL A 61 -22.12 -15.47 -33.76
CA VAL A 61 -22.76 -15.26 -35.09
C VAL A 61 -23.81 -14.15 -35.05
N HIS A 62 -24.53 -14.03 -33.95
CA HIS A 62 -25.73 -13.22 -33.85
C HIS A 62 -25.49 -12.01 -32.96
N CYS A 63 -25.14 -10.90 -33.62
CA CYS A 63 -25.15 -9.56 -33.05
C CYS A 63 -24.18 -9.36 -31.88
N ARG A 64 -24.18 -8.13 -31.34
CA ARG A 64 -23.41 -7.73 -30.14
C ARG A 64 -23.61 -8.67 -28.94
N LYS A 65 -24.79 -9.29 -28.84
CA LYS A 65 -25.20 -10.11 -27.70
C LYS A 65 -24.33 -11.35 -27.49
N ASP A 66 -23.99 -12.06 -28.56
CA ASP A 66 -23.18 -13.29 -28.46
C ASP A 66 -21.76 -12.96 -27.94
N PHE A 67 -21.17 -11.85 -28.42
CA PHE A 67 -19.88 -11.36 -27.96
C PHE A 67 -19.92 -10.92 -26.50
N ASP A 68 -20.94 -10.16 -26.11
CA ASP A 68 -21.11 -9.73 -24.73
C ASP A 68 -21.28 -10.96 -23.82
N GLN A 69 -22.08 -11.96 -24.23
CA GLN A 69 -22.30 -13.19 -23.46
C GLN A 69 -21.01 -14.01 -23.29
N ALA A 70 -20.19 -14.14 -24.34
CA ALA A 70 -18.90 -14.83 -24.21
C ALA A 70 -17.99 -14.17 -23.16
N VAL A 71 -17.98 -12.84 -23.11
CA VAL A 71 -17.22 -12.09 -22.08
C VAL A 71 -17.84 -12.26 -20.70
N GLU A 72 -19.18 -12.26 -20.58
CA GLU A 72 -19.89 -12.53 -19.34
C GLU A 72 -19.54 -13.92 -18.77
N ASP A 73 -19.65 -14.96 -19.59
CA ASP A 73 -19.37 -16.34 -19.22
C ASP A 73 -17.90 -16.53 -18.81
N TRP A 74 -16.99 -15.88 -19.54
CA TRP A 74 -15.58 -15.87 -19.19
C TRP A 74 -15.33 -15.16 -17.85
N TYR A 75 -15.98 -14.01 -17.62
CA TYR A 75 -15.90 -13.25 -16.37
C TYR A 75 -16.35 -14.11 -15.18
N GLU A 76 -17.52 -14.74 -15.30
CA GLU A 76 -18.04 -15.63 -14.26
C GLU A 76 -17.12 -16.83 -14.01
N ARG A 77 -16.63 -17.46 -15.08
CA ARG A 77 -15.73 -18.60 -14.93
C ARG A 77 -14.42 -18.20 -14.27
N LYS A 78 -13.85 -17.04 -14.61
CA LYS A 78 -12.56 -16.58 -14.07
C LYS A 78 -12.66 -16.12 -12.62
N TRP A 79 -13.76 -15.46 -12.24
CA TRP A 79 -13.87 -14.79 -10.94
C TRP A 79 -14.86 -15.42 -9.96
N THR A 80 -15.83 -16.22 -10.40
CA THR A 80 -16.79 -16.92 -9.51
C THR A 80 -16.31 -18.32 -9.10
N SER A 81 -15.52 -18.99 -9.94
CA SER A 81 -14.91 -20.30 -9.60
C SER A 81 -13.68 -20.19 -8.68
N SER A 82 -13.14 -18.98 -8.55
CA SER A 82 -12.03 -18.65 -7.68
C SER A 82 -12.55 -18.46 -6.25
N ASN A 83 -12.52 -19.54 -5.47
CA ASN A 83 -12.68 -19.58 -4.01
C ASN A 83 -11.53 -18.83 -3.28
N ARG A 84 -11.01 -17.75 -3.87
CA ARG A 84 -9.93 -16.93 -3.32
C ARG A 84 -10.52 -15.97 -2.33
N SER A 85 -9.98 -16.00 -1.12
CA SER A 85 -10.26 -15.08 -0.03
C SER A 85 -10.54 -13.68 -0.56
N SER A 86 -11.69 -13.12 -0.18
CA SER A 86 -12.18 -11.79 -0.54
C SER A 86 -11.32 -10.62 0.01
N GLY A 87 -10.04 -10.85 0.27
CA GLY A 87 -9.12 -9.92 0.90
C GLY A 87 -7.92 -9.60 0.03
N PHE A 88 -7.45 -8.36 0.15
CA PHE A 88 -6.22 -7.91 -0.48
C PHE A 88 -5.00 -8.57 0.16
N HIS A 89 -4.05 -9.00 -0.68
CA HIS A 89 -2.78 -9.50 -0.18
C HIS A 89 -1.98 -8.37 0.53
N SER A 90 -1.32 -8.68 1.65
CA SER A 90 -0.65 -7.70 2.52
C SER A 90 0.40 -6.80 1.84
N VAL A 91 1.01 -7.31 0.77
CA VAL A 91 1.93 -6.54 -0.10
C VAL A 91 1.26 -5.29 -0.68
N LEU A 92 -0.04 -5.35 -1.01
CA LEU A 92 -0.78 -4.21 -1.56
C LEU A 92 -0.85 -3.05 -0.55
N PHE A 93 -1.12 -3.32 0.72
CA PHE A 93 -1.09 -2.29 1.76
C PHE A 93 0.31 -1.68 1.96
N SER A 94 1.36 -2.49 1.78
CA SER A 94 2.73 -1.98 1.79
C SER A 94 3.02 -1.06 0.60
N ILE A 95 2.42 -1.33 -0.56
CA ILE A 95 2.50 -0.45 -1.74
C ILE A 95 1.78 0.87 -1.45
N VAL A 96 0.55 0.85 -0.94
CA VAL A 96 -0.21 2.07 -0.58
C VAL A 96 0.62 2.95 0.37
N ARG A 97 1.15 2.38 1.45
CA ARG A 97 2.01 3.10 2.40
C ARG A 97 3.25 3.71 1.71
N ARG A 98 3.90 2.95 0.83
CA ARG A 98 5.09 3.41 0.12
C ARG A 98 4.76 4.55 -0.83
N THR A 99 3.63 4.48 -1.52
CA THR A 99 3.14 5.52 -2.42
C THR A 99 2.96 6.85 -1.68
N ILE A 100 2.38 6.83 -0.47
CA ILE A 100 2.24 8.04 0.35
C ILE A 100 3.61 8.66 0.65
N GLY A 101 4.58 7.84 1.04
CA GLY A 101 5.95 8.31 1.31
C GLY A 101 6.69 8.80 0.07
N MET A 102 6.30 8.40 -1.14
CA MET A 102 6.96 8.80 -2.39
C MET A 102 6.38 10.08 -3.00
N TYR A 103 5.09 10.34 -2.81
CA TYR A 103 4.34 11.32 -3.61
C TYR A 103 3.68 12.44 -2.79
N GLU A 104 3.95 12.57 -1.48
CA GLU A 104 3.40 13.63 -0.61
C GLU A 104 1.88 13.85 -0.80
N VAL A 105 1.14 12.75 -0.71
CA VAL A 105 -0.24 12.63 -1.17
C VAL A 105 -1.20 13.42 -0.27
N ARG A 106 -1.97 14.37 -0.79
CA ARG A 106 -2.78 15.27 0.07
C ARG A 106 -4.19 14.78 0.37
N ASN A 107 -4.71 13.89 -0.47
CA ASN A 107 -6.09 13.44 -0.38
C ASN A 107 -6.27 12.04 -0.98
N LYS A 108 -7.45 11.46 -0.77
CA LYS A 108 -7.82 10.13 -1.27
C LYS A 108 -7.69 10.00 -2.79
N GLN A 109 -8.11 11.01 -3.56
CA GLN A 109 -8.08 10.92 -5.02
C GLN A 109 -6.65 10.91 -5.56
N GLU A 110 -5.77 11.72 -4.98
CA GLU A 110 -4.34 11.66 -5.27
C GLU A 110 -3.76 10.30 -4.91
N LEU A 111 -4.14 9.72 -3.77
CA LEU A 111 -3.66 8.39 -3.37
C LEU A 111 -4.07 7.33 -4.38
N ILE A 112 -5.34 7.31 -4.79
CA ILE A 112 -5.85 6.37 -5.81
C ILE A 112 -5.08 6.55 -7.11
N LYS A 113 -4.89 7.80 -7.56
CA LYS A 113 -4.15 8.12 -8.78
C LYS A 113 -2.72 7.58 -8.72
N TYR A 114 -1.98 7.86 -7.66
CA TYR A 114 -0.59 7.43 -7.54
C TYR A 114 -0.46 5.92 -7.34
N VAL A 115 -1.34 5.29 -6.55
CA VAL A 115 -1.35 3.82 -6.41
C VAL A 115 -1.65 3.15 -7.74
N THR A 116 -2.60 3.70 -8.51
CA THR A 116 -2.89 3.24 -9.88
C THR A 116 -1.63 3.33 -10.74
N GLN A 117 -0.96 4.49 -10.75
CA GLN A 117 0.28 4.67 -11.51
C GLN A 117 1.37 3.67 -11.10
N VAL A 118 1.59 3.47 -9.80
CA VAL A 118 2.60 2.53 -9.29
C VAL A 118 2.29 1.10 -9.74
N LEU A 119 1.01 0.71 -9.73
CA LEU A 119 0.57 -0.64 -10.07
C LEU A 119 0.46 -0.88 -11.59
N THR A 120 0.14 0.11 -12.41
CA THR A 120 -0.14 -0.10 -13.84
C THR A 120 0.99 0.39 -14.75
N ASN A 121 1.78 1.39 -14.33
CA ASN A 121 2.88 1.90 -15.15
C ASN A 121 4.06 0.92 -15.13
N SER A 122 4.67 0.76 -16.30
CA SER A 122 5.83 -0.11 -16.50
C SER A 122 7.11 0.39 -15.82
N ASN A 123 7.11 1.55 -15.15
CA ASN A 123 8.33 2.21 -14.71
C ASN A 123 8.80 1.88 -13.30
N GLU A 124 7.92 1.38 -12.42
CA GLU A 124 8.25 1.22 -11.00
C GLU A 124 8.09 -0.21 -10.50
N TYR A 125 6.89 -0.54 -10.01
CA TYR A 125 6.65 -1.80 -9.34
C TYR A 125 6.69 -2.96 -10.33
N MET A 126 6.11 -2.77 -11.52
CA MET A 126 6.16 -3.74 -12.61
C MET A 126 7.60 -4.06 -13.03
N LYS A 127 8.45 -3.05 -13.27
CA LYS A 127 9.87 -3.23 -13.61
C LYS A 127 10.64 -4.00 -12.53
N LYS A 128 10.43 -3.65 -11.25
CA LYS A 128 11.05 -4.35 -10.12
C LYS A 128 10.56 -5.79 -9.97
N TRP A 129 9.31 -6.05 -10.32
CA TRP A 129 8.76 -7.39 -10.33
C TRP A 129 9.29 -8.22 -11.50
N GLN A 130 9.44 -7.60 -12.67
CA GLN A 130 9.98 -8.21 -13.88
C GLN A 130 11.47 -8.54 -13.74
N SER A 131 12.27 -7.67 -13.10
CA SER A 131 13.72 -7.89 -12.94
C SER A 131 14.11 -9.13 -12.13
N LYS A 132 13.14 -9.81 -11.50
CA LYS A 132 13.33 -11.06 -10.75
C LYS A 132 13.22 -12.33 -11.60
N GLY A 133 13.21 -12.23 -12.94
CA GLY A 133 13.24 -13.38 -13.85
C GLY A 133 12.71 -13.07 -15.26
N ASN A 134 12.45 -14.10 -16.07
CA ASN A 134 11.85 -13.97 -17.40
C ASN A 134 10.33 -13.75 -17.30
N ARG A 135 9.92 -12.59 -16.80
CA ARG A 135 8.52 -12.27 -16.49
C ARG A 135 7.95 -11.27 -17.49
N THR A 136 6.84 -11.62 -18.12
CA THR A 136 6.17 -10.77 -19.12
C THR A 136 5.17 -9.80 -18.48
N LYS A 137 4.65 -8.85 -19.28
CA LYS A 137 3.58 -7.92 -18.86
C LYS A 137 2.28 -8.68 -18.57
N VAL A 138 1.93 -9.69 -19.37
CA VAL A 138 0.78 -10.58 -19.13
C VAL A 138 0.87 -11.23 -17.75
N MET A 139 2.02 -11.84 -17.44
CA MET A 139 2.24 -12.50 -16.14
C MET A 139 2.12 -11.53 -14.96
N TYR A 140 2.40 -10.24 -15.17
CA TYR A 140 2.26 -9.22 -14.14
C TYR A 140 0.79 -8.91 -13.81
N PHE A 141 -0.08 -8.80 -14.81
CA PHE A 141 -1.51 -8.57 -14.54
C PHE A 141 -2.18 -9.81 -13.93
N HIS A 142 -1.78 -11.03 -14.31
CA HIS A 142 -2.18 -12.23 -13.55
C HIS A 142 -1.65 -12.25 -12.12
N TYR A 143 -0.46 -11.69 -11.90
CA TYR A 143 0.07 -11.53 -10.54
C TYR A 143 -0.77 -10.53 -9.74
N LEU A 144 -1.16 -9.39 -10.31
CA LEU A 144 -2.06 -8.44 -9.66
C LEU A 144 -3.43 -9.04 -9.34
N ASP A 145 -4.02 -9.80 -10.27
CA ASP A 145 -5.26 -10.55 -10.05
C ASP A 145 -5.13 -11.51 -8.86
N LYS A 146 -4.01 -12.24 -8.76
CA LYS A 146 -3.71 -13.10 -7.60
C LYS A 146 -3.54 -12.34 -6.27
N LEU A 147 -3.17 -11.06 -6.30
CA LEU A 147 -3.10 -10.22 -5.11
C LEU A 147 -4.45 -9.62 -4.71
N GLY A 148 -5.45 -9.67 -5.60
CA GLY A 148 -6.78 -9.10 -5.41
C GLY A 148 -7.07 -7.83 -6.21
N ILE A 149 -6.24 -7.47 -7.21
CA ILE A 149 -6.48 -6.33 -8.11
C ILE A 149 -6.85 -6.83 -9.51
N ARG A 150 -8.15 -6.79 -9.83
CA ARG A 150 -8.72 -7.25 -11.11
C ARG A 150 -9.03 -6.08 -12.04
N ASN A 151 -9.50 -4.99 -11.46
CA ASN A 151 -9.89 -3.77 -12.16
C ASN A 151 -9.50 -2.52 -11.36
N PHE A 152 -9.84 -1.33 -11.88
CA PHE A 152 -9.55 -0.07 -11.20
C PHE A 152 -10.35 0.12 -9.89
N LYS A 153 -11.58 -0.38 -9.82
CA LYS A 153 -12.40 -0.34 -8.59
C LYS A 153 -11.77 -1.10 -7.43
N ASP A 154 -11.05 -2.19 -7.70
CA ASP A 154 -10.30 -2.90 -6.66
C ASP A 154 -9.16 -2.04 -6.08
N ILE A 155 -8.54 -1.15 -6.87
CA ILE A 155 -7.55 -0.20 -6.36
C ILE A 155 -8.20 0.83 -5.45
N GLU A 156 -9.38 1.33 -5.83
CA GLU A 156 -10.16 2.24 -4.98
C GLU A 156 -10.53 1.60 -3.65
N ALA A 157 -11.07 0.38 -3.69
CA ALA A 157 -11.43 -0.40 -2.50
C ALA A 157 -10.21 -0.73 -1.62
N LEU A 158 -9.05 -1.02 -2.22
CA LEU A 158 -7.79 -1.20 -1.48
C LEU A 158 -7.42 0.07 -0.71
N VAL A 159 -7.47 1.23 -1.37
CA VAL A 159 -7.15 2.51 -0.76
C VAL A 159 -8.15 2.83 0.36
N GLU A 160 -9.44 2.63 0.13
CA GLU A 160 -10.48 2.83 1.14
C GLU A 160 -10.26 1.95 2.37
N SER A 161 -10.06 0.65 2.16
CA SER A 161 -9.78 -0.31 3.23
C SER A 161 -8.56 0.10 4.04
N TRP A 162 -7.50 0.57 3.37
CA TRP A 162 -6.28 1.00 4.07
C TRP A 162 -6.49 2.29 4.87
N LEU A 163 -7.28 3.24 4.34
CA LEU A 163 -7.60 4.49 5.01
C LEU A 163 -8.50 4.31 6.24
N LEU A 164 -9.37 3.29 6.26
CA LEU A 164 -10.15 2.92 7.45
C LEU A 164 -9.23 2.58 8.63
N GLU A 165 -8.13 1.89 8.37
CA GLU A 165 -7.12 1.57 9.39
C GLU A 165 -6.14 2.73 9.67
N ASN A 166 -6.05 3.71 8.77
CA ASN A 166 -5.09 4.81 8.83
C ASN A 166 -5.77 6.17 8.58
N PRO A 167 -6.69 6.62 9.45
CA PRO A 167 -7.49 7.83 9.21
C PRO A 167 -6.64 9.11 9.14
N LEU A 168 -5.46 9.11 9.76
CA LEU A 168 -4.51 10.22 9.76
C LEU A 168 -3.48 10.14 8.62
N ALA A 169 -3.73 9.35 7.57
CA ALA A 169 -2.78 9.16 6.48
C ALA A 169 -2.33 10.43 5.76
N PHE A 170 -3.15 11.48 5.81
CA PHE A 170 -2.88 12.78 5.19
C PHE A 170 -2.32 13.83 6.15
N ASP A 171 -2.14 13.48 7.43
CA ASP A 171 -1.51 14.36 8.41
C ASP A 171 -0.01 14.50 8.10
N GLU A 172 0.51 15.73 8.12
CA GLU A 172 1.90 16.04 7.74
C GLU A 172 2.91 15.23 8.56
N TYR A 173 2.65 15.06 9.86
CA TYR A 173 3.52 14.29 10.75
C TYR A 173 3.48 12.80 10.42
N GLN A 174 2.30 12.25 10.13
CA GLN A 174 2.13 10.87 9.69
C GLN A 174 2.82 10.62 8.33
N GLN A 175 2.79 11.58 7.42
CA GLN A 175 3.47 11.47 6.11
C GLN A 175 4.99 11.52 6.24
N ALA A 176 5.51 12.46 7.01
CA ALA A 176 6.93 12.53 7.33
C ALA A 176 7.40 11.22 7.99
N TYR A 177 6.53 10.58 8.78
CA TYR A 177 6.80 9.27 9.35
C TYR A 177 6.85 8.15 8.28
N TYR A 178 5.98 8.14 7.28
CA TYR A 178 6.01 7.15 6.19
C TYR A 178 7.25 7.25 5.31
N GLN A 179 7.87 8.44 5.20
CA GLN A 179 9.12 8.66 4.48
C GLN A 179 10.34 8.05 5.20
N ARG A 180 10.27 7.83 6.52
CA ARG A 180 11.40 7.27 7.29
C ARG A 180 11.59 5.78 6.95
N PRO A 181 12.84 5.31 6.73
CA PRO A 181 13.09 3.90 6.47
C PRO A 181 12.67 3.03 7.65
N ILE A 182 12.07 1.87 7.37
CA ILE A 182 11.69 0.89 8.40
C ILE A 182 12.97 0.36 9.06
N ARG A 183 13.28 0.81 10.27
CA ARG A 183 14.42 0.31 11.04
C ARG A 183 14.13 -1.13 11.48
N ARG A 184 15.10 -2.04 11.32
CA ARG A 184 15.01 -3.43 11.81
C ARG A 184 14.99 -3.44 13.35
N GLY A 185 14.13 -4.27 13.94
CA GLY A 185 14.23 -4.69 15.34
C GLY A 185 13.16 -4.18 16.31
N ARG A 186 12.47 -3.05 16.06
CA ARG A 186 11.35 -2.59 16.91
C ARG A 186 10.20 -1.98 16.11
N PRO A 187 8.94 -2.19 16.56
CA PRO A 187 7.78 -1.54 15.96
C PRO A 187 8.00 -0.03 16.02
N ASN A 188 8.05 0.58 14.83
CA ASN A 188 8.16 2.01 14.71
C ASN A 188 6.75 2.55 15.01
N ASN A 189 6.61 3.29 16.10
CA ASN A 189 5.32 3.79 16.60
C ASN A 189 5.28 5.31 16.40
N VAL A 190 4.29 5.79 15.64
CA VAL A 190 4.21 7.21 15.27
C VAL A 190 3.94 8.09 16.49
N GLN A 191 3.04 7.68 17.37
CA GLN A 191 2.73 8.44 18.58
C GLN A 191 3.92 8.52 19.53
N LEU A 192 4.68 7.44 19.70
CA LEU A 192 5.94 7.47 20.45
C LEU A 192 6.98 8.39 19.79
N SER A 193 7.07 8.36 18.47
CA SER A 193 7.96 9.26 17.74
C SER A 193 7.55 10.71 17.93
N ARG A 194 6.25 11.00 17.90
CA ARG A 194 5.70 12.35 18.13
C ARG A 194 5.98 12.85 19.53
N LEU A 195 5.82 11.99 20.53
CA LEU A 195 6.18 12.28 21.92
C LEU A 195 7.67 12.62 22.06
N ILE A 196 8.56 11.81 21.45
CA ILE A 196 10.00 12.07 21.47
C ILE A 196 10.32 13.39 20.78
N ASP A 197 9.79 13.64 19.58
CA ASP A 197 10.07 14.85 18.80
C ASP A 197 9.59 16.11 19.55
N GLN A 198 8.45 16.08 20.25
CA GLN A 198 7.98 17.19 21.09
C GLN A 198 8.88 17.42 22.31
N ILE A 199 9.31 16.35 22.99
CA ILE A 199 10.21 16.44 24.14
C ILE A 199 11.58 16.97 23.71
N GLU A 200 12.13 16.54 22.58
CA GLU A 200 13.41 17.01 22.05
C GLU A 200 13.38 18.50 21.67
N ARG A 201 12.21 19.05 21.31
CA ARG A 201 12.07 20.51 21.12
C ARG A 201 12.21 21.30 22.43
N MET A 202 11.81 20.71 23.56
CA MET A 202 11.85 21.36 24.88
C MET A 202 13.16 21.06 25.62
N LYS A 203 13.68 19.84 25.49
CA LYS A 203 14.96 19.37 26.03
C LYS A 203 15.76 18.66 24.92
N PRO A 204 16.62 19.39 24.18
CA PRO A 204 17.34 18.85 23.02
C PRO A 204 18.35 17.74 23.34
N VAL A 205 18.87 17.72 24.57
CA VAL A 205 19.86 16.74 25.02
C VAL A 205 19.21 15.77 25.99
N LEU A 206 18.90 14.56 25.51
CA LEU A 206 18.34 13.48 26.30
C LEU A 206 19.38 12.39 26.58
N ASN A 207 19.57 12.07 27.86
CA ASN A 207 20.43 10.97 28.28
C ASN A 207 19.73 9.59 28.13
N ARG A 208 20.48 8.50 28.34
CA ARG A 208 19.95 7.13 28.15
C ARG A 208 18.76 6.82 29.08
N THR A 209 18.79 7.32 30.32
CA THR A 209 17.73 7.07 31.31
C THR A 209 16.46 7.83 30.98
N GLU A 210 16.58 9.06 30.53
CA GLU A 210 15.47 9.92 30.07
C GLU A 210 14.81 9.32 28.84
N ARG A 211 15.59 8.87 27.84
CA ARG A 211 15.06 8.16 26.66
C ARG A 211 14.25 6.92 27.05
N GLU A 212 14.71 6.17 28.05
CA GLU A 212 13.95 5.02 28.56
C GLU A 212 12.72 5.45 29.35
N ARG A 213 12.78 6.57 30.07
CA ARG A 213 11.63 7.13 30.79
C ARG A 213 10.52 7.57 29.85
N ILE A 214 10.83 8.23 28.73
CA ILE A 214 9.86 8.59 27.69
C ILE A 214 9.13 7.35 27.19
N ARG A 215 9.87 6.26 26.91
CA ARG A 215 9.25 4.98 26.48
C ARG A 215 8.33 4.41 27.55
N LYS A 216 8.75 4.41 28.81
CA LYS A 216 7.91 3.96 29.92
C LYS A 216 6.62 4.77 29.98
N ILE A 217 6.72 6.10 29.99
CA ILE A 217 5.54 6.99 30.02
C ILE A 217 4.61 6.64 28.84
N PHE A 218 5.14 6.53 27.63
CA PHE A 218 4.35 6.15 26.46
C PHE A 218 3.62 4.82 26.65
N TYR A 219 4.33 3.71 26.94
CA TYR A 219 3.69 2.40 26.99
C TYR A 219 2.73 2.24 28.19
N TYR A 220 2.97 2.94 29.29
CA TYR A 220 2.06 2.93 30.44
C TYR A 220 0.79 3.77 30.20
N TYR A 221 0.89 4.89 29.47
CA TYR A 221 -0.19 5.87 29.39
C TYR A 221 -0.80 6.07 27.99
N ARG A 222 -0.32 5.38 26.94
CA ARG A 222 -0.81 5.54 25.55
C ARG A 222 -2.31 5.36 25.32
N ASN A 223 -3.02 4.71 26.25
CA ASN A 223 -4.47 4.50 26.17
C ASN A 223 -5.25 5.43 27.12
N GLN A 224 -4.56 6.28 27.88
CA GLN A 224 -5.13 7.02 29.01
C GLN A 224 -4.83 8.52 28.95
N LEU A 225 -3.73 8.91 28.32
CA LEU A 225 -3.29 10.31 28.24
C LEU A 225 -3.09 10.71 26.78
N GLU A 226 -3.33 11.99 26.51
CA GLU A 226 -2.90 12.62 25.26
C GLU A 226 -1.39 12.85 25.27
N ILE A 227 -0.82 13.12 24.10
CA ILE A 227 0.64 13.29 23.97
C ILE A 227 1.12 14.47 24.83
N ASP A 228 0.40 15.59 24.83
CA ASP A 228 0.79 16.78 25.59
C ASP A 228 0.84 16.50 27.11
N ASP A 229 -0.10 15.71 27.64
CA ASP A 229 -0.08 15.27 29.05
C ASP A 229 1.12 14.36 29.35
N MET A 230 1.51 13.50 28.41
CA MET A 230 2.71 12.67 28.54
C MET A 230 4.00 13.49 28.49
N VAL A 231 4.03 14.57 27.71
CA VAL A 231 5.13 15.55 27.70
C VAL A 231 5.24 16.20 29.08
N SER A 232 4.13 16.73 29.62
CA SER A 232 4.12 17.33 30.96
C SER A 232 4.59 16.34 32.03
N LYS A 233 4.18 15.08 31.93
CA LYS A 233 4.60 14.01 32.86
C LYS A 233 6.10 13.73 32.78
N PHE A 234 6.70 13.86 31.60
CA PHE A 234 8.15 13.75 31.43
C PHE A 234 8.89 14.97 31.99
N LEU A 235 8.42 16.18 31.70
CA LEU A 235 9.02 17.41 32.22
C LEU A 235 8.99 17.44 33.76
N ASN A 236 7.87 17.08 34.38
CA ASN A 236 7.76 16.96 35.83
C ASN A 236 8.74 15.93 36.41
N TYR A 237 9.03 14.84 35.68
CA TYR A 237 10.04 13.87 36.10
C TYR A 237 11.45 14.45 36.05
N VAL A 238 11.77 15.23 35.01
CA VAL A 238 13.07 15.92 34.88
C VAL A 238 13.22 16.95 36.00
N GLU A 239 12.24 17.83 36.19
CA GLU A 239 12.27 18.84 37.24
C GLU A 239 12.40 18.21 38.64
N ALA A 240 11.65 17.13 38.91
CA ALA A 240 11.74 16.44 40.20
C ALA A 240 13.08 15.74 40.41
N LYS A 241 13.79 15.37 39.33
CA LYS A 241 15.15 14.82 39.42
C LYS A 241 16.16 15.93 39.67
N ASP A 242 16.06 17.03 38.93
CA ASP A 242 16.97 18.16 39.06
C ASP A 242 16.89 18.79 40.47
N ARG A 243 15.69 18.86 41.07
CA ARG A 243 15.52 19.31 42.48
C ARG A 243 16.12 18.35 43.51
N LYS A 244 16.15 17.04 43.22
CA LYS A 244 16.78 16.06 44.12
C LYS A 244 18.29 16.13 44.04
N ASP A 245 18.81 16.25 42.82
CA ASP A 245 20.24 16.39 42.58
C ASP A 245 20.76 17.70 43.23
N GLN A 246 19.98 18.79 43.21
CA GLN A 246 20.31 20.05 43.91
C GLN A 246 20.29 19.94 45.44
N ASN A 247 19.31 19.26 46.02
CA ASN A 247 19.25 19.07 47.47
C ASN A 247 20.40 18.17 47.99
N GLU A 248 20.89 17.22 47.17
CA GLU A 248 22.05 16.38 47.51
C GLU A 248 23.39 17.12 47.38
N GLU A 249 23.46 18.17 46.54
CA GLU A 249 24.62 19.09 46.47
C GLU A 249 24.61 20.08 47.65
N ASP A 250 23.45 20.68 47.99
CA ASP A 250 23.31 21.58 49.15
C ASP A 250 23.61 20.87 50.49
N ASP A 251 23.24 19.60 50.63
CA ASP A 251 23.57 18.78 51.83
C ASP A 251 25.07 18.43 51.91
N ASN A 252 25.79 18.35 50.79
CA ASN A 252 27.23 18.10 50.78
C ASN A 252 28.05 19.37 51.02
N ASP A 253 27.66 20.51 50.42
CA ASP A 253 28.32 21.81 50.66
C ASP A 253 28.16 22.25 52.12
N SER A 254 27.01 21.97 52.74
CA SER A 254 26.79 22.26 54.16
C SER A 254 27.54 21.32 55.09
N LEU A 255 27.85 20.08 54.69
CA LEU A 255 28.75 19.19 55.42
C LEU A 255 30.23 19.64 55.29
N GLU A 256 30.69 20.06 54.11
CA GLU A 256 32.06 20.57 53.93
C GLU A 256 32.31 21.89 54.68
N GLU A 257 31.32 22.78 54.79
CA GLU A 257 31.42 23.99 55.63
C GLU A 257 31.47 23.67 57.13
N VAL A 258 30.75 22.65 57.60
CA VAL A 258 30.78 22.22 59.01
C VAL A 258 32.13 21.60 59.37
N PHE A 259 32.67 20.73 58.50
CA PHE A 259 34.00 20.14 58.71
C PHE A 259 35.14 21.18 58.63
N SER A 260 34.97 22.26 57.87
CA SER A 260 35.96 23.33 57.76
C SER A 260 35.99 24.28 58.97
N ARG A 261 34.91 24.35 59.77
CA ARG A 261 34.83 25.20 60.98
C ARG A 261 35.30 24.51 62.27
N GLU A 262 35.41 23.19 62.29
CA GLU A 262 35.89 22.44 63.47
C GLU A 262 37.43 22.29 63.54
N ILE A 263 38.18 22.82 62.56
CA ILE A 263 39.66 22.69 62.47
C ILE A 263 40.40 24.04 62.67
N GLN A 264 39.70 25.13 63.04
CA GLN A 264 40.33 26.41 63.45
C GLN A 264 40.28 26.60 64.96
#